data_AF-A0A6M0K7R2-F1
#
_entry.id   AF-A0A6M0K7R2-F1
#
_cell.length_a   1.000
_cell.length_b   1.000
_cell.length_c   1.000
_cell.angle_alpha   90.00
_cell.angle_beta   90.00
_cell.angle_gamma   90.00
#
_symmetry.space_group_name_H-M   'P 1'
#
loop_
_entity.id
_entity.type
_entity.pdbx_description
1 polymer ?
#
loop_
_entity_poly.entity_id
_entity_poly.type
_entity_poly.pdbx_seq_one_letter_code
_entity_poly.pdbx_strand_id
1 'polypeptide(L)'
;MTEAKPFPITKRQVWEAYKRVKANQGGAGVDGQSLAEFAEDLENNLYKLWNRLASGSYMPPPVKRVEIPKVGGVRPLGIPTVADRIAQTV
;
A
#
# COMPACT_ATOMS: atom_id res chain seq x y z
N MET A 1 0.55 28.87 14.55
CA MET A 1 0.00 28.66 13.20
C MET A 1 0.10 27.18 12.92
N THR A 2 -1.02 26.46 12.92
CA THR A 2 -1.04 25.05 12.53
C THR A 2 -0.94 25.01 11.01
N GLU A 3 0.26 24.84 10.48
CA GLU A 3 0.41 24.46 9.07
C GLU A 3 -0.28 23.12 8.89
N ALA A 4 -1.49 23.15 8.33
CA ALA A 4 -2.16 21.96 7.86
C ALA A 4 -1.25 21.31 6.80
N LYS A 5 -1.08 19.99 6.87
CA LYS A 5 -0.26 19.26 5.89
C LYS A 5 -0.69 19.61 4.45
N PRO A 6 0.24 19.57 3.47
CA PRO A 6 -0.04 19.94 2.08
C PRO A 6 -1.25 19.23 1.47
N PHE A 7 -1.51 17.97 1.87
CA PHE A 7 -2.65 17.19 1.42
C PHE A 7 -3.58 16.83 2.60
N PRO A 8 -4.91 16.99 2.48
CA PRO A 8 -5.88 16.71 3.54
C PRO A 8 -6.16 15.21 3.70
N ILE A 9 -5.12 14.40 3.89
CA ILE A 9 -5.23 12.97 4.14
C ILE A 9 -5.24 12.75 5.64
N THR A 10 -6.30 12.14 6.15
CA THR A 10 -6.46 11.82 7.58
C THR A 10 -5.91 10.43 7.91
N LYS A 11 -5.49 10.22 9.17
CA LYS A 11 -5.12 8.88 9.67
C LYS A 11 -6.27 7.87 9.51
N ARG A 12 -7.52 8.34 9.66
CA ARG A 12 -8.73 7.52 9.50
C ARG A 12 -8.90 7.00 8.07
N GLN A 13 -8.64 7.82 7.05
CA GLN A 13 -8.69 7.36 5.65
C GLN A 13 -7.67 6.23 5.41
N VAL A 14 -6.44 6.39 5.89
CA VAL A 14 -5.39 5.36 5.77
C VAL A 14 -5.78 4.06 6.51
N TRP A 15 -6.42 4.17 7.68
CA TRP A 15 -6.94 3.02 8.42
C TRP A 15 -8.05 2.28 7.67
N GLU A 16 -9.04 2.99 7.12
CA GLU A 16 -10.12 2.36 6.35
C GLU A 16 -9.59 1.74 5.04
N ALA A 17 -8.61 2.38 4.39
CA ALA A 17 -7.90 1.82 3.24
C ALA A 17 -7.19 0.51 3.61
N TYR A 18 -6.50 0.45 4.74
CA TYR A 18 -5.90 -0.80 5.24
C TYR A 18 -6.94 -1.92 5.42
N LYS A 19 -8.11 -1.64 6.00
CA LYS A 19 -9.15 -2.67 6.15
C LYS A 19 -9.62 -3.24 4.81
N ARG A 20 -9.79 -2.39 3.80
CA ARG A 20 -10.17 -2.81 2.44
C ARG A 20 -9.09 -3.69 1.82
N VAL A 21 -7.82 -3.29 1.93
CA VAL A 21 -6.68 -4.10 1.45
C VAL A 21 -6.60 -5.43 2.19
N LYS A 22 -6.82 -5.44 3.51
CA LYS A 22 -6.84 -6.66 4.32
C LYS A 22 -7.94 -7.63 3.88
N ALA A 23 -9.12 -7.13 3.54
CA ALA A 23 -10.24 -7.94 3.06
C ALA A 23 -9.95 -8.59 1.69
N ASN A 24 -9.27 -7.87 0.79
CA ASN A 24 -8.92 -8.38 -0.54
C ASN A 24 -7.79 -9.42 -0.53
N GLN A 25 -7.03 -9.51 0.57
CA GLN A 25 -5.82 -10.32 0.68
C GLN A 25 -4.83 -9.98 -0.45
N GLY A 26 -3.92 -10.90 -0.77
CA GLY A 26 -2.99 -10.76 -1.89
C GLY A 26 -1.53 -10.98 -1.50
N GLY A 27 -0.71 -11.22 -2.53
CA GLY A 27 0.71 -11.50 -2.35
C GLY A 27 1.52 -10.28 -1.92
N ALA A 28 2.74 -10.56 -1.46
CA ALA A 28 3.75 -9.54 -1.20
C ALA A 28 4.20 -8.87 -2.51
N GLY A 29 4.55 -7.58 -2.40
CA GLY A 29 5.11 -6.79 -3.50
C GLY A 29 6.58 -7.10 -3.74
N VAL A 30 7.30 -6.13 -4.32
CA VAL A 30 8.74 -6.24 -4.61
C VAL A 30 9.59 -6.29 -3.33
N ASP A 31 9.07 -5.73 -2.24
CA ASP A 31 9.69 -5.70 -0.91
C ASP A 31 9.57 -7.03 -0.15
N GLY A 32 8.80 -7.99 -0.67
CA GLY A 32 8.61 -9.30 -0.03
C GLY A 32 7.74 -9.27 1.23
N GLN A 33 7.30 -8.10 1.69
CA GLN A 33 6.50 -7.97 2.90
C GLN A 33 5.06 -8.44 2.66
N SER A 34 4.66 -9.47 3.40
CA SER A 34 3.29 -9.95 3.46
C SER A 34 2.39 -9.01 4.27
N LEU A 35 1.08 -9.18 4.13
CA LEU A 35 0.11 -8.45 4.94
C LEU A 35 0.23 -8.77 6.44
N ALA A 36 0.65 -10.00 6.79
CA ALA A 36 0.84 -10.43 8.17
C ALA A 36 2.04 -9.70 8.80
N GLU A 37 3.19 -9.72 8.13
CA GLU A 37 4.41 -9.01 8.56
C GLU A 37 4.19 -7.49 8.63
N PHE A 38 3.43 -6.92 7.67
CA PHE A 38 3.05 -5.49 7.76
C PHE A 38 2.21 -5.19 9.01
N ALA A 39 1.36 -6.14 9.43
CA ALA A 39 0.45 -5.97 10.55
C ALA A 39 1.11 -6.22 11.92
N GLU A 40 2.33 -6.76 11.98
CA GLU A 40 3.08 -6.94 13.23
C GLU A 40 3.38 -5.59 13.90
N ASP A 41 3.68 -4.56 13.10
CA ASP A 41 3.91 -3.18 13.56
C ASP A 41 2.90 -2.21 12.91
N LEU A 42 1.62 -2.57 12.97
CA LEU A 42 0.56 -1.94 12.19
C LEU A 42 0.44 -0.42 12.44
N GLU A 43 0.45 0.01 13.70
CA GLU A 43 0.27 1.42 14.05
C GLU A 43 1.40 2.29 13.47
N ASN A 44 2.65 1.87 13.66
CA ASN A 44 3.80 2.60 13.14
C ASN A 44 3.84 2.57 11.61
N ASN A 45 3.51 1.44 10.98
CA ASN A 45 3.49 1.32 9.52
C ASN A 45 2.43 2.25 8.90
N LEU A 46 1.23 2.29 9.46
CA LEU A 46 0.18 3.21 9.01
C LEU A 46 0.51 4.66 9.32
N TYR A 47 1.15 4.95 10.46
CA TYR A 47 1.60 6.30 10.79
C TYR A 47 2.65 6.80 9.79
N LYS A 48 3.68 5.99 9.50
CA LYS A 48 4.72 6.32 8.51
C LYS A 48 4.12 6.56 7.14
N LEU A 49 3.19 5.70 6.71
CA LEU A 49 2.49 5.83 5.43
C LEU A 49 1.65 7.12 5.38
N TRP A 50 0.78 7.33 6.36
CA TRP A 50 -0.01 8.56 6.49
C TRP A 50 0.87 9.81 6.46
N ASN A 51 2.00 9.78 7.18
CA ASN A 51 2.87 10.92 7.26
C ASN A 51 3.40 11.34 5.89
N ARG A 52 3.91 10.37 5.13
CA ARG A 52 4.45 10.55 3.78
C ARG A 52 3.38 10.96 2.77
N LEU A 53 2.20 10.33 2.83
CA LEU A 53 1.08 10.66 1.95
C LEU A 53 0.62 12.10 2.18
N ALA A 54 0.36 12.47 3.44
CA ALA A 54 -0.16 13.78 3.76
C ALA A 54 0.87 14.91 3.53
N SER A 55 2.18 14.62 3.65
CA SER A 55 3.24 15.57 3.29
C SER A 55 3.57 15.63 1.81
N GLY A 56 3.02 14.73 0.97
CA GLY A 56 3.39 14.63 -0.45
C GLY A 56 4.77 14.02 -0.72
N SER A 57 5.40 13.40 0.28
CA SER A 57 6.73 12.79 0.15
C SER A 57 6.68 11.27 -0.07
N TYR A 58 5.50 10.72 -0.28
CA TYR A 58 5.33 9.31 -0.61
C TYR A 58 5.81 9.04 -2.05
N MET A 59 6.82 8.20 -2.18
CA MET A 59 7.28 7.71 -3.48
C MET A 59 7.06 6.20 -3.56
N PRO A 60 6.15 5.72 -4.43
CA PRO A 60 5.84 4.30 -4.53
C PRO A 60 7.04 3.51 -5.10
N PRO A 61 7.41 2.35 -4.53
CA PRO A 61 8.36 1.44 -5.16
C PRO A 61 7.79 0.81 -6.45
N PRO A 62 8.64 0.18 -7.28
CA PRO A 62 8.19 -0.55 -8.46
C PRO A 62 7.30 -1.74 -8.07
N VAL A 63 6.37 -2.09 -8.96
CA VAL A 63 5.51 -3.27 -8.77
C VAL A 63 6.27 -4.57 -9.08
N LYS A 64 5.96 -5.64 -8.34
CA LYS A 64 6.49 -6.98 -8.62
C LYS A 64 5.78 -7.58 -9.83
N ARG A 65 6.54 -7.93 -10.87
CA ARG A 65 6.00 -8.60 -12.07
C ARG A 65 5.87 -10.10 -11.83
N VAL A 66 4.70 -10.64 -12.10
CA VAL A 66 4.40 -12.08 -12.07
C VAL A 66 3.70 -12.45 -13.36
N GLU A 67 4.07 -13.59 -13.95
CA GLU A 67 3.41 -14.10 -15.14
C GLU A 67 2.34 -15.12 -14.75
N ILE A 68 1.11 -14.92 -15.24
CA ILE A 68 0.00 -15.83 -15.02
C ILE A 68 -0.23 -16.62 -16.31
N PRO A 69 -0.05 -17.95 -16.30
CA PRO A 69 -0.31 -18.79 -17.46
C PRO A 69 -1.76 -18.67 -17.94
N LYS A 70 -1.96 -18.62 -19.26
CA LYS A 70 -3.25 -18.66 -19.95
C LYS A 70 -3.16 -19.63 -21.13
N VAL A 71 -4.32 -20.08 -21.63
CA VAL A 71 -4.37 -20.86 -22.86
C VAL A 71 -3.83 -19.98 -24.00
N GLY A 72 -2.71 -20.39 -24.60
CA GLY A 72 -2.08 -19.66 -25.70
C GLY A 72 -1.11 -18.52 -25.31
N GLY A 73 -0.73 -18.39 -24.04
CA GLY A 73 0.30 -17.41 -23.66
C GLY A 73 0.37 -17.08 -22.16
N VAL A 74 0.98 -15.94 -21.84
CA VAL A 74 1.11 -15.43 -20.47
C VAL A 74 0.42 -14.08 -20.33
N ARG A 75 -0.22 -13.85 -19.19
CA ARG A 75 -0.71 -12.53 -18.79
C ARG A 75 0.21 -11.96 -17.71
N PRO A 76 0.93 -10.86 -17.94
CA PRO A 76 1.70 -10.21 -16.90
C PRO A 76 0.76 -9.57 -15.87
N LEU A 77 1.11 -9.69 -14.60
CA LEU A 77 0.46 -9.04 -13.47
C LEU A 77 1.51 -8.24 -12.68
N GLY A 78 1.19 -6.99 -12.34
CA GLY A 78 1.95 -6.20 -11.38
C GLY A 78 1.33 -6.31 -9.99
N ILE A 79 2.13 -6.68 -8.99
CA ILE A 79 1.73 -6.76 -7.58
C ILE A 79 2.41 -5.61 -6.83
N PRO A 80 1.66 -4.56 -6.41
CA PRO A 80 2.19 -3.49 -5.57
C PRO A 80 2.51 -3.98 -4.16
N THR A 81 3.31 -3.22 -3.41
CA THR A 81 3.55 -3.49 -1.98
C THR A 81 2.28 -3.32 -1.14
N VAL A 82 2.27 -3.83 0.09
CA VAL A 82 1.12 -3.61 1.00
C VAL A 82 0.88 -2.11 1.21
N ALA A 83 1.94 -1.33 1.42
CA ALA A 83 1.87 0.12 1.59
C ALA A 83 1.28 0.82 0.35
N ASP A 84 1.69 0.42 -0.85
CA ASP A 84 1.16 0.98 -2.10
C ASP A 84 -0.30 0.67 -2.30
N ARG A 85 -0.73 -0.57 -2.01
CA ARG A 85 -2.16 -0.93 -2.10
C ARG A 85 -3.00 -0.08 -1.15
N ILE A 86 -2.49 0.20 0.04
CA ILE A 86 -3.17 1.10 1.00
C ILE A 86 -3.19 2.52 0.42
N ALA A 87 -2.06 3.04 -0.05
CA ALA A 87 -1.95 4.38 -0.64
C ALA A 87 -2.90 4.60 -1.83
N GLN A 88 -3.05 3.60 -2.70
CA GLN A 88 -3.96 3.62 -3.86
C GLN A 88 -5.45 3.58 -3.47
N THR A 89 -5.76 3.27 -2.20
CA THR A 89 -7.13 3.12 -1.69
C THR A 89 -7.58 4.31 -0.82
N VAL A 90 -6.67 5.23 -0.50
CA VAL A 90 -6.92 6.48 0.28
C VAL A 90 -7.67 7.50 -0.56
#